data_AF-A0A368VGX9-F1
#
_entry.id   AF-A0A368VGX9-F1
#
_cell.length_a   1.000
_cell.length_b   1.000
_cell.length_c   1.000
_cell.angle_alpha   90.00
_cell.angle_beta   90.00
_cell.angle_gamma   90.00
#
_symmetry.space_group_name_H-M   'P 1'
#
loop_
_entity.id
_entity.type
_entity.pdbx_description
1 polymer ?
#
loop_
_entity_poly.entity_id
_entity_poly.type
_entity_poly.pdbx_seq_one_letter_code
_entity_poly.pdbx_strand_id
1 'polypeptide(L)'
;MNTRSPGAAIAAAWRRIEAFHDEMFVAPWRQALEREARRQDDTFRALVMLDALGVENPVAYETMELIPYLVGDLHDWHRRMGQSTFGDPGMCC
;
A
#
# COMPACT_ATOMS: atom_id res chain seq x y z
N MET A 1 -27.38 -37.76 8.66
CA MET A 1 -28.39 -37.21 7.74
C MET A 1 -28.86 -35.85 8.24
N ASN A 2 -28.51 -34.80 7.51
CA ASN A 2 -29.21 -33.51 7.33
C ASN A 2 -29.75 -32.73 8.55
N THR A 3 -28.93 -31.86 9.15
CA THR A 3 -29.40 -30.70 9.92
C THR A 3 -29.47 -29.46 9.02
N ARG A 4 -30.37 -29.42 8.04
CA ARG A 4 -30.78 -28.16 7.40
C ARG A 4 -31.82 -27.50 8.30
N SER A 5 -31.37 -26.79 9.32
CA SER A 5 -32.26 -25.87 10.01
C SER A 5 -32.61 -24.73 9.04
N PRO A 6 -33.89 -24.34 8.92
CA PRO A 6 -34.31 -23.29 7.98
C PRO A 6 -33.61 -21.95 8.25
N GLY A 7 -33.21 -21.68 9.50
CA GLY A 7 -32.44 -20.48 9.88
C GLY A 7 -31.03 -20.42 9.30
N ALA A 8 -30.34 -21.56 9.17
CA ALA A 8 -28.99 -21.60 8.58
C ALA A 8 -29.01 -21.29 7.07
N ALA A 9 -30.08 -21.72 6.37
CA ALA A 9 -30.27 -21.41 4.95
C ALA A 9 -30.53 -19.91 4.72
N ILE A 10 -31.34 -19.29 5.58
CA ILE A 10 -31.63 -17.84 5.52
C ILE A 10 -30.37 -17.02 5.81
N ALA A 11 -29.60 -17.38 6.84
CA ALA A 11 -28.34 -16.70 7.16
C ALA A 11 -27.30 -16.85 6.03
N ALA A 12 -27.25 -18.00 5.36
CA ALA A 12 -26.39 -18.20 4.21
C ALA A 12 -26.83 -17.38 2.99
N ALA A 13 -28.14 -17.23 2.77
CA ALA A 13 -28.69 -16.37 1.72
C ALA A 13 -28.35 -14.89 1.96
N TRP A 14 -28.49 -14.42 3.20
CA TRP A 14 -28.13 -13.05 3.59
C TRP A 14 -26.66 -12.72 3.34
N ARG A 15 -25.72 -13.58 3.77
CA ARG A 15 -24.28 -13.40 3.48
C ARG A 15 -23.99 -13.34 1.98
N ARG A 16 -24.75 -14.08 1.17
CA ARG A 16 -24.59 -14.11 -0.29
C ARG A 16 -25.06 -12.81 -0.93
N ILE A 17 -26.13 -12.22 -0.40
CA ILE A 17 -26.63 -10.90 -0.82
C ILE A 17 -25.66 -9.80 -0.41
N GLU A 18 -25.13 -9.85 0.81
CA GLU A 18 -24.11 -8.91 1.31
C GLU A 18 -22.84 -8.95 0.43
N ALA A 19 -22.31 -10.14 0.16
CA ALA A 19 -21.16 -10.29 -0.74
C ALA A 19 -21.43 -9.75 -2.15
N PHE A 20 -22.62 -10.04 -2.71
CA PHE A 20 -23.01 -9.52 -4.03
C PHE A 20 -23.13 -7.99 -4.03
N HIS A 21 -23.70 -7.42 -2.97
CA HIS A 21 -23.79 -5.98 -2.78
C HIS A 21 -22.37 -5.37 -2.74
N ASP A 22 -21.49 -5.85 -1.87
CA ASP A 22 -20.12 -5.33 -1.79
C ASP A 22 -19.37 -5.42 -3.13
N GLU A 23 -19.53 -6.53 -3.86
CA GLU A 23 -18.96 -6.67 -5.20
C GLU A 23 -19.50 -5.62 -6.18
N MET A 24 -20.82 -5.35 -6.17
CA MET A 24 -21.45 -4.33 -7.02
C MET A 24 -21.01 -2.91 -6.65
N PHE A 25 -20.74 -2.63 -5.38
CA PHE A 25 -20.26 -1.32 -4.95
C PHE A 25 -18.82 -1.06 -5.38
N VAL A 26 -17.95 -2.07 -5.32
CA VAL A 26 -16.53 -1.92 -5.67
C VAL A 26 -16.29 -2.04 -7.18
N ALA A 27 -17.10 -2.81 -7.91
CA ALA A 27 -16.90 -3.11 -9.33
C ALA A 27 -16.67 -1.88 -10.24
N PRO A 28 -17.41 -0.76 -10.12
CA PRO A 28 -17.21 0.42 -10.96
C PRO A 28 -15.84 1.08 -10.76
N TRP A 29 -15.27 0.97 -9.55
CA TRP A 29 -14.04 1.63 -9.17
C TRP A 29 -12.79 0.80 -9.41
N ARG A 30 -12.91 -0.52 -9.67
CA ARG A 30 -11.76 -1.41 -9.87
C ARG A 30 -10.79 -0.88 -10.94
N GLN A 31 -11.32 -0.46 -12.09
CA GLN A 31 -10.49 0.10 -13.15
C GLN A 31 -9.85 1.44 -12.76
N ALA A 32 -10.53 2.27 -11.96
CA ALA A 32 -9.96 3.51 -11.45
C ALA A 32 -8.83 3.24 -10.45
N LEU A 33 -9.03 2.31 -9.53
CA LEU A 33 -8.02 1.88 -8.56
C LEU A 33 -6.79 1.29 -9.24
N GLU A 34 -6.96 0.40 -10.22
CA GLU A 34 -5.83 -0.14 -10.96
C GLU A 34 -5.09 0.92 -11.79
N ARG A 35 -5.80 1.92 -12.30
CA ARG A 35 -5.17 3.05 -13.01
C ARG A 35 -4.35 3.91 -12.06
N GLU A 36 -4.84 4.15 -10.85
CA GLU A 36 -4.11 4.89 -9.83
C GLU A 36 -2.89 4.10 -9.33
N ALA A 37 -3.03 2.80 -9.08
CA ALA A 37 -1.91 1.95 -8.71
C ALA A 37 -0.80 1.95 -9.78
N ARG A 38 -1.18 1.85 -11.06
CA ARG A 38 -0.22 1.97 -12.19
C ARG A 38 0.45 3.35 -12.23
N ARG A 39 -0.31 4.43 -12.01
CA ARG A 39 0.23 5.79 -11.98
C ARG A 39 1.27 5.99 -10.87
N GLN A 40 1.00 5.42 -9.69
CA GLN A 40 1.93 5.46 -8.56
C GLN A 40 3.21 4.66 -8.86
N ASP A 41 3.07 3.46 -9.42
CA ASP A 41 4.22 2.62 -9.83
C ASP A 41 5.07 3.30 -10.92
N ASP A 42 4.44 3.87 -11.95
CA ASP A 42 5.13 4.61 -13.02
C ASP A 42 5.89 5.82 -12.47
N THR A 43 5.28 6.53 -11.50
CA THR A 43 5.90 7.68 -10.83
C THR A 43 7.12 7.22 -10.02
N PHE A 44 6.96 6.19 -9.19
CA PHE A 44 8.07 5.62 -8.42
C PHE A 44 9.21 5.17 -9.33
N ARG A 45 8.89 4.45 -10.42
CA ARG A 45 9.88 3.99 -11.41
C ARG A 45 10.60 5.15 -12.08
N ALA A 46 9.89 6.22 -12.42
CA ALA A 46 10.50 7.43 -12.98
C ALA A 46 11.50 8.05 -11.99
N LEU A 47 11.15 8.18 -10.71
CA LEU A 47 12.04 8.71 -9.68
C LEU A 47 13.31 7.86 -9.50
N VAL A 48 13.18 6.53 -9.46
CA VAL A 48 14.33 5.61 -9.39
C VAL A 48 15.21 5.71 -10.65
N MET A 49 14.60 5.90 -11.83
CA MET A 49 15.35 6.05 -13.08
C MET A 49 16.15 7.36 -13.09
N LEU A 50 15.60 8.46 -12.57
CA LEU A 50 16.32 9.73 -12.43
C LEU A 50 17.58 9.52 -11.58
N ASP A 51 17.44 8.87 -10.43
CA ASP A 51 18.56 8.56 -9.53
C ASP A 51 19.63 7.69 -10.22
N ALA A 52 19.21 6.63 -10.93
CA ALA A 52 20.11 5.77 -11.69
C ALA A 52 20.88 6.52 -12.81
N LEU A 53 20.28 7.56 -13.38
CA LEU A 53 20.91 8.44 -14.38
C LEU A 53 21.74 9.57 -13.75
N GLY A 54 21.74 9.69 -12.41
CA GLY A 54 22.38 10.79 -11.68
C GLY A 54 21.67 12.13 -11.85
N VAL A 55 20.41 12.13 -12.27
CA VAL A 55 19.58 13.33 -12.38
C VAL A 55 18.89 13.56 -11.05
N GLU A 56 19.02 14.76 -10.50
CA GLU A 56 18.38 15.12 -9.24
C GLU A 56 16.84 15.02 -9.35
N ASN A 57 16.22 14.48 -8.30
CA ASN A 57 14.77 14.33 -8.24
C ASN A 57 14.10 15.72 -8.11
N PRO A 58 13.17 16.09 -9.01
CA PRO A 58 12.57 17.43 -9.05
C PRO A 58 11.75 17.79 -7.81
N VAL A 59 11.32 16.81 -7.02
CA VAL A 59 10.55 17.05 -5.79
C VAL A 59 11.39 16.88 -4.52
N ALA A 60 12.70 16.62 -4.64
CA ALA A 60 13.57 16.41 -3.48
C ALA A 60 13.57 17.61 -2.52
N TYR A 61 13.70 18.82 -3.07
CA TYR A 61 13.70 20.05 -2.26
C TYR A 61 12.34 20.31 -1.61
N GLU A 62 11.25 20.20 -2.39
CA GLU A 62 9.89 20.46 -1.91
C GLU A 62 9.45 19.44 -0.84
N THR A 63 9.99 18.23 -0.86
CA THR A 63 9.65 17.17 0.11
C THR A 63 10.59 17.11 1.30
N MET A 64 11.56 18.02 1.40
CA MET A 64 12.58 17.98 2.46
C MET A 64 11.97 18.16 3.87
N GLU A 65 10.85 18.88 3.97
CA GLU A 65 10.08 19.05 5.21
C GLU A 65 9.42 17.76 5.72
N LEU A 66 9.27 16.76 4.86
CA LEU A 66 8.69 15.47 5.22
C LEU A 66 9.71 14.54 5.89
N ILE A 67 11.01 14.81 5.73
CA ILE A 67 12.08 13.95 6.25
C ILE A 67 11.92 13.63 7.74
N PRO A 68 11.64 14.58 8.65
CA PRO A 68 11.46 14.27 10.07
C PRO A 68 10.36 13.25 10.36
N TYR A 69 9.30 13.22 9.54
CA TYR A 69 8.20 12.28 9.69
C TYR A 69 8.55 10.90 9.12
N LEU A 70 9.30 10.87 8.01
CA LEU A 70 9.73 9.63 7.33
C LEU A 70 10.81 8.87 8.10
N VAL A 71 11.61 9.54 8.94
CA VAL A 71 12.69 8.91 9.71
C VAL A 71 12.17 7.80 10.63
N GLY A 72 10.99 7.97 11.25
CA GLY A 72 10.38 6.93 12.09
C GLY A 72 10.01 5.67 11.31
N ASP A 73 9.32 5.86 10.17
CA ASP A 73 8.93 4.74 9.30
C ASP A 73 10.14 4.03 8.68
N LEU A 74 11.18 4.78 8.32
CA LEU A 74 12.46 4.25 7.85
C LEU A 74 13.14 3.41 8.93
N HIS A 75 13.06 3.83 10.21
CA HIS A 75 13.60 3.08 11.33
C HIS A 75 12.95 1.69 11.42
N ASP A 76 11.62 1.65 11.42
CA ASP A 76 10.88 0.39 11.51
C ASP A 76 11.09 -0.49 10.28
N TRP A 77 11.19 0.12 9.09
CA TRP A 77 11.43 -0.61 7.85
C TRP A 77 12.82 -1.26 7.82
N HIS A 78 13.90 -0.54 8.11
CA HIS A 78 15.24 -1.14 8.04
C HIS A 78 15.44 -2.23 9.10
N ARG A 79 14.77 -2.11 10.26
CA ARG A 79 14.73 -3.17 11.28
C ARG A 79 14.08 -4.46 10.76
N ARG A 80 13.00 -4.36 9.99
CA ARG A 80 12.39 -5.53 9.32
C ARG A 80 13.31 -6.15 8.27
N MET A 81 14.18 -5.35 7.66
CA MET A 81 15.22 -5.83 6.73
C MET A 81 16.38 -6.54 7.45
N GLY A 82 16.36 -6.62 8.80
CA GLY A 82 17.36 -7.35 9.58
C GLY A 82 18.68 -6.59 9.77
N GLN A 83 18.73 -5.30 9.43
CA GLN A 83 19.93 -4.49 9.62
C GLN A 83 19.95 -3.93 11.05
N SER A 84 21.04 -4.18 11.78
CA SER A 84 21.23 -3.72 13.16
C SER A 84 21.67 -2.25 13.27
N THR A 85 22.20 -1.69 12.18
CA THR A 85 22.74 -0.33 12.12
C THR A 85 22.49 0.26 10.74
N PHE A 86 22.07 1.53 10.68
CA PHE A 86 21.91 2.24 9.42
C PHE A 86 23.25 2.86 8.99
N GLY A 87 24.13 2.07 8.37
CA GLY A 87 25.28 2.50 7.56
C GLY A 87 26.41 3.33 8.20
N ASP A 88 26.12 4.40 8.94
CA ASP A 88 27.07 5.43 9.39
C ASP A 88 26.94 5.69 10.91
N PRO A 89 28.05 5.87 11.66
CA PRO A 89 28.02 6.15 13.09
C PRO A 89 27.62 7.62 13.32
N GLY A 90 26.31 7.87 13.37
CA GLY A 90 25.77 9.22 13.61
C GLY A 90 24.31 9.39 13.21
N MET A 91 23.79 8.51 12.35
CA MET A 91 22.37 8.47 12.01
C MET A 91 21.63 7.63 13.06
N CYS A 92 20.49 8.13 13.57
CA CYS A 92 19.70 7.40 14.56
C CYS A 92 19.37 5.96 14.12
N CYS A 93 19.89 5.00 14.89
CA CYS A 93 19.07 3.94 15.46
C CYS A 93 18.40 4.47 16.73
#